data_AF-A0A257LCL9-F1
#
_entry.id   AF-A0A257LCL9-F1
#
_cell.length_a   1.000
_cell.length_b   1.000
_cell.length_c   1.000
_cell.angle_alpha   90.00
_cell.angle_beta   90.00
_cell.angle_gamma   90.00
#
_symmetry.space_group_name_H-M   'P 1'
#
loop_
_entity.id
_entity.type
_entity.pdbx_description
1 polymer ?
#
loop_
_entity_poly.entity_id
_entity_poly.type
_entity_poly.pdbx_seq_one_letter_code
_entity_poly.pdbx_strand_id
1 'polypeptide(L)' 'MNAVSNLAKEDLSEMAESLIYLTYLKRKITFAEESVGGPVDVAVISKGDGFLWMKHKQYFKPELNQHFFDNYFNV' A
#
# COMPACT_ATOMS: atom_id res chain seq x y z
N MET A 1 19.34 -1.42 -19.36
CA MET A 1 19.04 -2.01 -18.03
C MET A 1 18.04 -1.10 -17.37
N ASN A 2 16.79 -1.53 -17.16
CA ASN A 2 15.73 -0.65 -16.64
C ASN A 2 15.88 -0.60 -15.13
N ALA A 3 16.09 0.57 -14.51
CA ALA A 3 16.43 0.67 -13.09
C ALA A 3 15.39 -0.05 -12.19
N VAL A 4 14.12 0.01 -12.57
CA VAL A 4 12.99 -0.64 -11.87
C VAL A 4 13.13 -2.16 -11.79
N SER A 5 13.74 -2.82 -12.80
CA SER A 5 13.84 -4.28 -12.81
C SER A 5 14.85 -4.84 -11.81
N ASN A 6 15.67 -3.99 -11.19
CA ASN A 6 16.66 -4.38 -10.19
C ASN A 6 16.26 -3.99 -8.75
N LEU A 7 15.09 -3.38 -8.56
CA LEU A 7 14.62 -2.98 -7.24
C LEU A 7 14.14 -4.20 -6.45
N ALA A 8 14.36 -4.15 -5.13
CA ALA A 8 13.76 -5.12 -4.22
C ALA A 8 12.24 -4.91 -4.13
N LYS A 9 11.52 -5.90 -3.58
CA LYS A 9 10.04 -5.86 -3.48
C LYS A 9 9.58 -4.69 -2.60
N GLU A 10 10.36 -4.41 -1.57
CA GLU A 10 10.18 -3.32 -0.61
C GLU A 10 10.30 -1.97 -1.32
N ASP A 11 11.39 -1.77 -2.06
CA ASP A 11 11.64 -0.54 -2.81
C ASP A 11 10.57 -0.30 -3.89
N LEU A 12 10.12 -1.37 -4.56
CA LEU A 12 9.02 -1.29 -5.53
C LEU A 12 7.70 -0.83 -4.87
N SER A 13 7.42 -1.33 -3.66
CA SER A 13 6.25 -0.92 -2.88
C SER A 13 6.33 0.56 -2.51
N GLU A 14 7.47 1.04 -2.03
CA GLU A 14 7.68 2.45 -1.68
C GLU A 14 7.60 3.39 -2.89
N MET A 15 8.16 2.96 -4.02
CA MET A 15 8.08 3.68 -5.28
C MET A 15 6.62 3.83 -5.74
N ALA A 16 5.84 2.74 -5.68
CA ALA A 16 4.43 2.76 -6.07
C ALA A 16 3.62 3.76 -5.23
N GLU A 17 3.77 3.74 -3.91
CA GLU A 17 3.12 4.69 -3.00
C GLU A 17 3.52 6.14 -3.31
N SER A 18 4.81 6.37 -3.52
CA SER A 18 5.35 7.70 -3.82
C SER A 18 4.76 8.28 -5.10
N LEU A 19 4.57 7.47 -6.14
CA LEU A 19 3.97 7.92 -7.40
C LEU A 19 2.50 8.34 -7.24
N ILE A 20 1.73 7.59 -6.43
CA ILE A 20 0.35 7.95 -6.09
C ILE A 20 0.33 9.25 -5.28
N TYR A 21 1.21 9.38 -4.29
CA TYR A 21 1.34 10.60 -3.50
C TYR A 21 1.71 11.83 -4.34
N LEU A 22 2.67 11.70 -5.26
CA LEU A 22 3.05 12.78 -6.18
C LEU A 22 1.89 13.19 -7.10
N THR A 23 1.11 12.22 -7.56
CA THR A 23 -0.08 12.48 -8.39
C THR A 23 -1.16 13.22 -7.60
N TYR A 24 -1.43 12.79 -6.36
CA TYR A 24 -2.32 13.49 -5.44
C TYR A 24 -1.84 14.93 -5.20
N LEU A 25 -0.56 15.10 -4.85
CA LEU A 25 0.04 16.42 -4.58
C LEU A 25 -0.07 17.34 -5.78
N LYS A 26 0.21 16.83 -6.98
CA LYS A 26 0.07 17.58 -8.23
C LYS A 26 -1.36 18.11 -8.42
N ARG A 27 -2.37 17.26 -8.19
CA ARG A 27 -3.79 17.66 -8.34
C ARG A 27 -4.19 18.73 -7.34
N LYS A 28 -3.77 18.57 -6.08
CA LYS A 28 -4.00 19.54 -5.02
C LYS A 28 -3.40 20.92 -5.31
N ILE A 29 -2.17 20.96 -5.82
CA ILE A 29 -1.48 22.24 -6.15
C ILE A 29 -2.07 22.89 -7.40
N THR A 30 -2.50 22.09 -8.38
CA THR A 30 -3.04 22.61 -9.65
C THR A 30 -4.52 22.97 -9.58
N PHE A 31 -5.18 22.80 -8.42
CA PHE A 31 -6.63 22.94 -8.26
C PHE A 31 -7.43 22.12 -9.28
N ALA A 32 -6.83 21.03 -9.78
CA ALA A 32 -7.48 20.09 -10.68
C ALA A 32 -8.37 19.13 -9.88
N GLU A 33 -9.28 18.44 -10.56
CA GLU A 33 -10.14 17.44 -9.94
C GLU A 33 -9.31 16.36 -9.21
N GLU A 34 -9.55 16.20 -7.90
CA GLU A 34 -8.81 15.29 -7.03
C GLU A 34 -9.29 13.83 -7.18
N SER A 35 -9.16 13.23 -8.37
CA SER A 35 -9.63 11.84 -8.60
C SER A 35 -8.73 10.72 -8.03
N VAL A 36 -7.68 11.08 -7.27
CA VAL A 36 -6.72 10.18 -6.61
C VAL A 36 -6.33 10.89 -5.33
N GLY A 37 -6.53 10.24 -4.18
CA GLY A 37 -6.26 10.80 -2.86
C GLY A 37 -6.61 9.81 -1.74
N GLY A 38 -6.43 10.24 -0.49
CA GLY A 38 -6.66 9.41 0.68
C GLY A 38 -5.52 8.43 1.00
N PRO A 39 -5.73 7.53 1.97
CA PRO A 39 -4.83 6.43 2.27
C PRO A 39 -4.47 5.56 1.06
N VAL A 40 -3.21 5.16 0.96
CA VAL A 40 -2.74 4.22 -0.06
C VAL A 40 -2.40 2.91 0.61
N ASP A 41 -3.03 1.83 0.14
CA ASP A 41 -2.67 0.46 0.49
C ASP A 41 -1.87 -0.16 -0.65
N VAL A 42 -0.81 -0.88 -0.32
CA VAL A 42 0.11 -1.51 -1.26
C VAL A 42 0.27 -2.98 -0.92
N ALA A 43 0.06 -3.83 -1.92
CA ALA A 43 0.32 -5.25 -1.87
C ALA A 43 1.30 -5.67 -2.96
N VAL A 44 2.09 -6.69 -2.68
CA VAL A 44 2.97 -7.36 -3.63
C VAL A 44 2.46 -8.78 -3.83
N ILE A 45 2.38 -9.20 -5.10
CA ILE A 45 2.12 -10.59 -5.46
C ILE A 45 3.35 -11.12 -6.15
N SER A 46 3.95 -12.17 -5.59
CA SER A 46 5.10 -12.85 -6.20
C SER A 46 4.88 -14.35 -6.28
N LYS A 47 5.60 -15.02 -7.19
CA LYS A 47 5.49 -16.47 -7.35
C LYS A 47 5.96 -17.24 -6.11
N GLY A 48 6.96 -16.71 -5.39
CA GLY A 48 7.52 -17.36 -4.20
C GLY A 48 6.66 -17.17 -2.95
N ASP A 49 6.21 -15.94 -2.72
CA ASP A 49 5.58 -15.58 -1.44
C ASP A 49 4.04 -15.45 -1.54
N GLY A 50 3.48 -15.55 -2.74
CA GLY A 50 2.07 -15.28 -2.97
C GLY A 50 1.73 -13.80 -2.76
N PHE A 51 0.53 -13.53 -2.25
CA PHE A 51 0.03 -12.20 -1.96
C PHE A 51 0.48 -11.74 -0.56
N LEU A 52 1.09 -10.55 -0.48
CA LEU A 52 1.50 -9.93 0.78
C LEU A 52 1.10 -8.45 0.79
N TRP A 53 0.49 -8.00 1.90
CA TRP A 53 0.32 -6.57 2.16
C TRP A 53 1.65 -5.98 2.62
N MET A 54 2.20 -5.04 1.85
CA MET A 54 3.42 -4.31 2.21
C MET A 54 3.07 -3.09 3.07
N LYS A 55 1.97 -2.42 2.75
CA LYS A 55 1.36 -1.36 3.55
C LYS A 55 -0.16 -1.49 3.45
N HIS A 56 -0.83 -1.56 4.58
CA HIS A 56 -2.29 -1.58 4.61
C HIS A 56 -2.77 -0.78 5.82
N LYS A 57 -3.65 0.19 5.59
CA LYS A 57 -4.34 0.87 6.67
C LYS A 57 -5.33 -0.09 7.30
N GLN A 58 -4.96 -0.60 8.45
CA GLN A 58 -5.91 -1.21 9.35
C GLN A 58 -6.73 -0.10 10.00
N TYR A 59 -8.07 -0.21 9.95
CA TYR A 59 -8.97 0.75 10.60
C TYR A 59 -8.82 0.76 12.13
N PHE A 60 -8.09 -0.21 12.68
CA PHE A 60 -7.80 -0.39 14.08
C PHE A 60 -6.44 -1.06 14.24
N LYS A 61 -5.77 -0.78 15.36
CA LYS A 61 -4.57 -1.50 15.74
C LYS A 61 -4.94 -2.93 16.17
N PRO A 62 -4.29 -3.98 15.64
CA PRO A 62 -4.64 -5.35 15.97
C PRO A 62 -4.59 -5.62 17.47
N GLU A 63 -3.61 -5.04 18.16
CA GLU A 63 -3.41 -5.20 19.59
C GLU A 63 -4.56 -4.61 20.42
N LEU A 64 -5.34 -3.68 19.85
CA LEU A 64 -6.48 -3.07 20.51
C LEU A 64 -7.78 -3.86 20.34
N ASN A 65 -7.87 -4.77 19.36
CA ASN A 65 -9.10 -5.53 19.09
C ASN A 65 -8.77 -6.99 18.69
N GLN A 66 -8.03 -7.69 19.56
CA GLN A 66 -7.60 -9.07 19.32
C GLN A 66 -8.78 -10.01 18.99
N HIS A 67 -9.94 -9.80 19.62
CA HIS A 67 -11.16 -10.58 19.39
C HIS A 67 -11.62 -10.62 17.92
N PHE A 68 -11.33 -9.60 17.11
CA PHE A 68 -11.64 -9.64 15.67
C PHE A 68 -10.82 -10.73 14.97
N PHE A 69 -9.53 -10.82 15.25
CA PHE A 69 -8.68 -11.85 14.65
C PHE A 69 -9.09 -13.23 15.14
N ASP A 70 -9.43 -13.35 16.42
CA ASP A 70 -9.82 -14.63 16.99
C ASP A 70 -11.08 -15.23 16.36
N ASN A 71 -12.03 -14.37 15.98
CA ASN A 71 -13.32 -14.80 15.44
C ASN A 71 -13.29 -15.06 13.93
N TYR A 72 -12.41 -14.41 13.17
CA TYR A 72 -12.43 -14.42 11.70
C TYR A 72 -11.21 -15.07 11.05
N PHE A 73 -10.13 -15.28 11.81
CA PHE A 73 -8.86 -15.78 11.26
C PHE A 73 -8.26 -16.96 12.05
N ASN A 74 -8.88 -17.41 13.14
CA ASN A 74 -8.51 -18.67 13.78
C ASN A 74 -9.21 -19.84 13.08
N VAL A 75 -8.41 -20.72 12.47
CA VAL A 75 -8.80 -22.07 12.01
C VAL A 75 -8.08 -23.08 12.89
#